data_AF-A0A519K8B1-F1
#
_entry.id   AF-A0A519K8B1-F1
#
_cell.length_a   1.000
_cell.length_b   1.000
_cell.length_c   1.000
_cell.angle_alpha   90.00
_cell.angle_beta   90.00
_cell.angle_gamma   90.00
#
_symmetry.space_group_name_H-M   'P 1'
#
loop_
_entity.id
_entity.type
_entity.pdbx_description
1 polymer ?
#
loop_
_entity_poly.entity_id
_entity_poly.type
_entity_poly.pdbx_seq_one_letter_code
_entity_poly.pdbx_strand_id
1 'polypeptide(L)' 'MTDTLQTTVGICNQRGLHARASAKFVKLASTFDSEIRVTRDGVTVNALSIMGLLMLGAGNGCDVH' A
#
# COMPACT_ATOMS: atom_id res chain seq x y z
N MET A 1 20.41 0.06 13.97
CA MET A 1 19.13 -0.66 14.12
C MET A 1 18.09 0.19 13.41
N THR A 2 17.45 -0.35 12.37
CA THR A 2 16.39 0.37 11.66
C THR A 2 15.09 0.05 12.36
N ASP A 3 14.53 1.02 13.08
CA ASP A 3 13.25 0.85 13.75
C ASP A 3 12.16 0.66 12.70
N THR A 4 11.40 -0.43 12.80
CA THR A 4 10.30 -0.72 11.88
C THR A 4 9.01 -0.36 12.57
N LEU A 5 8.37 0.71 12.10
CA LEU A 5 7.04 1.10 12.55
C LEU A 5 5.98 0.42 11.68
N GLN A 6 4.90 -0.02 12.30
CA GLN A 6 3.80 -0.73 11.63
C GLN A 6 2.46 -0.25 12.15
N THR A 7 1.45 -0.23 11.29
CA THR A 7 0.09 0.12 11.65
C THR A 7 -0.89 -0.49 10.65
N THR A 8 -2.13 -0.71 11.07
CA THR A 8 -3.19 -1.20 10.19
C THR A 8 -4.07 -0.03 9.77
N VAL A 9 -4.36 0.06 8.48
CA VAL A 9 -5.14 1.16 7.88
C VAL A 9 -6.24 0.60 6.98
N GLY A 10 -7.45 1.15 7.12
CA GLY A 10 -8.58 0.81 6.26
C GLY A 10 -8.54 1.55 4.92
N ILE A 11 -8.85 0.84 3.84
CA ILE A 11 -9.00 1.41 2.51
C ILE A 11 -10.36 2.12 2.41
N CYS A 12 -10.32 3.45 2.52
CA CYS A 12 -11.51 4.30 2.48
C CYS A 12 -11.95 4.73 1.08
N ASN A 13 -11.13 4.47 0.05
CA ASN A 13 -11.48 4.82 -1.31
C ASN A 13 -12.60 3.89 -1.80
N GLN A 14 -13.71 4.47 -2.26
CA GLN A 14 -14.86 3.71 -2.79
C GLN A 14 -14.49 2.74 -3.92
N ARG A 15 -13.45 3.05 -4.72
CA ARG A 15 -12.95 2.17 -5.79
C ARG A 15 -11.76 1.30 -5.36
N GLY A 16 -11.40 1.31 -4.09
CA GLY A 16 -10.21 0.65 -3.57
C GLY A 16 -8.89 1.23 -4.11
N LEU A 17 -7.83 0.45 -3.95
CA LEU A 17 -6.47 0.71 -4.44
C LEU A 17 -6.33 0.29 -5.92
N HIS A 18 -7.21 0.85 -6.75
CA HIS A 18 -7.16 0.77 -8.22
C HIS A 18 -6.03 1.61 -8.83
N ALA A 19 -5.80 1.48 -10.14
CA ALA A 19 -4.67 2.08 -10.87
C ALA A 19 -4.36 3.54 -10.50
N ARG A 20 -5.38 4.41 -10.43
CA ARG A 20 -5.19 5.83 -10.11
C ARG A 20 -4.82 6.06 -8.64
N ALA A 21 -5.44 5.34 -7.71
CA ALA A 21 -5.10 5.43 -6.29
C ALA A 21 -3.70 4.87 -6.03
N SER A 22 -3.36 3.73 -6.64
CA SER A 22 -2.03 3.12 -6.56
C SER A 22 -0.95 4.04 -7.12
N ALA A 23 -1.19 4.70 -8.26
CA ALA A 23 -0.25 5.67 -8.81
C ALA A 23 0.00 6.86 -7.87
N LYS A 24 -1.05 7.39 -7.22
CA LYS A 24 -0.91 8.44 -6.20
C LYS A 24 -0.15 7.94 -4.97
N PHE A 25 -0.43 6.72 -4.53
CA PHE A 25 0.24 6.07 -3.41
C PHE A 25 1.74 5.92 -3.70
N VAL A 26 2.10 5.30 -4.85
CA VAL A 26 3.50 5.13 -5.28
C VAL A 26 4.22 6.47 -5.36
N LYS A 27 3.58 7.48 -5.96
CA LYS A 27 4.16 8.82 -6.08
C LYS A 27 4.47 9.42 -4.70
N LEU A 28 3.57 9.27 -3.72
CA LEU A 28 3.81 9.76 -2.37
C LEU A 28 4.85 8.91 -1.63
N ALA A 29 4.77 7.59 -1.71
CA ALA A 29 5.73 6.68 -1.09
C ALA A 29 7.16 6.95 -1.60
N SER A 30 7.32 7.31 -2.88
CA SER A 30 8.62 7.65 -3.47
C SER A 30 9.26 8.94 -2.96
N THR A 31 8.54 9.76 -2.19
CA THR A 31 9.11 10.98 -1.60
C THR A 31 9.79 10.74 -0.25
N PHE A 32 9.74 9.50 0.26
CA PHE A 32 10.38 9.12 1.52
C PHE A 32 11.60 8.25 1.26
N ASP A 33 12.63 8.41 2.08
CA ASP A 33 13.83 7.56 2.05
C ASP A 33 13.60 6.20 2.72
N SER A 34 12.48 6.03 3.43
CA SER A 34 12.13 4.79 4.12
C SER A 34 11.67 3.69 3.15
N GLU A 35 12.00 2.45 3.47
CA GLU A 35 11.38 1.30 2.80
C GLU A 35 9.95 1.13 3.31
N ILE A 36 8.97 1.32 2.42
CA ILE A 36 7.55 1.16 2.74
C ILE A 36 7.06 -0.14 2.10
N ARG A 37 6.44 -1.00 2.91
CA ARG A 37 5.80 -2.24 2.47
C ARG A 37 4.31 -2.21 2.82
N VAL A 38 3.51 -2.91 2.02
CA VAL A 38 2.07 -3.03 2.24
C VAL A 38 1.71 -4.50 2.18
N THR A 39 0.99 -4.98 3.19
CA THR A 39 0.59 -6.37 3.36
C THR A 39 -0.93 -6.49 3.39
N ARG A 40 -1.45 -7.49 2.66
CA ARG A 40 -2.84 -7.93 2.77
C ARG A 40 -2.93 -9.43 2.56
N ASP A 41 -3.74 -10.12 3.36
CA ASP A 41 -3.99 -11.57 3.22
C ASP A 41 -2.70 -12.40 3.13
N GLY A 42 -1.66 -12.00 3.89
CA GLY A 42 -0.34 -12.66 3.90
C GLY A 42 0.56 -12.33 2.70
N VAL A 43 0.11 -11.50 1.76
CA VAL A 43 0.91 -11.03 0.62
C VAL A 43 1.47 -9.65 0.92
N THR A 44 2.80 -9.53 0.91
CA THR A 44 3.51 -8.26 1.10
C THR A 44 4.10 -7.77 -0.23
N VAL A 45 3.91 -6.50 -0.54
CA VAL A 45 4.47 -5.84 -1.72
C VAL A 45 5.24 -4.58 -1.34
N ASN A 46 6.17 -4.17 -2.21
CA ASN A 46 6.84 -2.88 -2.10
C ASN A 46 5.86 -1.75 -2.50
N ALA A 47 5.78 -0.71 -1.67
CA ALA A 47 4.96 0.49 -1.90
C ALA A 47 5.25 1.23 -3.22
N LEU A 48 6.44 1.04 -3.78
CA LEU A 48 6.87 1.64 -5.05
C LEU A 48 6.50 0.79 -6.27
N SER A 49 6.01 -0.43 -6.08
CA SER A 49 5.52 -1.28 -7.16
C SER A 49 4.04 -1.04 -7.40
N ILE A 50 3.71 -0.21 -8.40
CA ILE A 50 2.32 0.03 -8.80
C ILE A 50 1.59 -1.30 -9.11
N MET A 51 2.27 -2.22 -9.81
CA MET A 51 1.70 -3.53 -10.13
C MET A 51 1.48 -4.37 -8.87
N GLY A 52 2.43 -4.35 -7.92
CA GLY A 52 2.28 -5.03 -6.64
C GLY A 52 1.04 -4.56 -5.88
N LEU A 53 0.86 -3.24 -5.76
CA LEU A 53 -0.32 -2.66 -5.10
C LEU A 53 -1.63 -3.02 -5.81
N LEU A 54 -1.64 -3.11 -7.14
CA LEU A 54 -2.82 -3.55 -7.89
C LEU A 54 -3.15 -5.01 -7.64
N MET A 55 -2.13 -5.87 -7.61
CA MET A 55 -2.28 -7.30 -7.36
C MET A 55 -2.68 -7.62 -5.93
N LEU A 56 -2.42 -6.73 -4.96
CA LEU A 56 -2.99 -6.86 -3.62
C LEU A 56 -4.52 -6.85 -3.62
N GLY A 57 -5.18 -6.31 -4.65
CA GLY A 57 -6.64 -6.35 -4.76
C GLY A 57 -7.39 -5.59 -3.66
N ALA A 58 -6.74 -4.62 -3.00
CA ALA A 58 -7.23 -3.87 -1.83
C ALA A 58 -8.49 -3.04 -2.14
N GLY A 59 -9.67 -3.58 -1.86
CA GLY A 59 -10.98 -2.96 -2.08
C GLY A 59 -11.42 -2.03 -0.96
N ASN A 60 -12.53 -1.31 -1.16
CA ASN A 60 -13.15 -0.49 -0.11
C ASN A 60 -13.52 -1.35 1.11
N GLY A 61 -13.17 -0.89 2.31
CA GLY A 61 -13.44 -1.61 3.55
C GLY A 61 -12.48 -2.77 3.85
N CYS A 62 -11.49 -3.03 3.00
CA CYS A 62 -10.36 -3.89 3.36
C CYS A 62 -9.40 -3.14 4.28
N ASP A 63 -8.74 -3.89 5.16
CA ASP A 63 -7.58 -3.39 5.91
C ASP A 63 -6.27 -3.83 5.24
N VAL A 64 -5.25 -2.98 5.36
CA VAL A 64 -3.86 -3.30 4.99
C VAL A 64 -2.93 -2.97 6.16
N HIS A 65 -1.80 -3.67 6.22
CA HIS A 65 -0.75 -3.51 7.24
C HIS A 65 0.58 -3.12 6.62
#